data_AF-A0A352CAS1-F1
#
_entry.id   AF-A0A352CAS1-F1
#
_cell.length_a   1.000
_cell.length_b   1.000
_cell.length_c   1.000
_cell.angle_alpha   90.00
_cell.angle_beta   90.00
_cell.angle_gamma   90.00
#
_symmetry.space_group_name_H-M   'P 1'
#
loop_
_entity.id
_entity.type
_entity.pdbx_description
1 polymer ?
#
loop_
_entity_poly.entity_id
_entity_poly.type
_entity_poly.pdbx_seq_one_letter_code
_entity_poly.pdbx_strand_id
1 'polypeptide(L)'
;MFGELFRQTADGKPGIFMKKKIIALACSALLLVGVADDGPLPAARAQEFDAGPDLLPQIGFVLGRAHFLSILCRGRGDQRWRDYMLRVLELEAPPGNPRRDALVAAFNEGYRVEETQYSACSEAAQTAETRTAAEGQQLAERLAARFQR
;
A
#
# COMPACT_ATOMS: atom_id res chain seq x y z
N MET A 1 -19.74 -5.73 12.98
CA MET A 1 -19.98 -5.39 11.55
C MET A 1 -18.64 -5.11 10.84
N PHE A 2 -17.69 -6.07 10.88
CA PHE A 2 -16.36 -5.97 10.25
C PHE A 2 -15.93 -7.34 9.72
N GLY A 3 -16.84 -8.05 9.05
CA GLY A 3 -16.72 -9.49 8.81
C GLY A 3 -16.84 -9.97 7.36
N GLU A 4 -17.02 -9.12 6.35
CA GLU A 4 -17.39 -9.60 5.00
C GLU A 4 -16.70 -8.88 3.82
N LEU A 5 -15.37 -8.70 3.87
CA LEU A 5 -14.62 -8.20 2.70
C LEU A 5 -13.35 -8.99 2.35
N PHE A 6 -13.19 -10.21 2.89
CA PHE A 6 -12.00 -11.05 2.65
C PHE A 6 -12.34 -12.49 2.23
N ARG A 7 -13.29 -12.67 1.31
CA ARG A 7 -13.60 -14.00 0.77
C ARG A 7 -13.68 -13.99 -0.77
N GLN A 8 -12.82 -14.81 -1.38
CA GLN A 8 -12.81 -15.32 -2.76
C GLN A 8 -12.47 -14.33 -3.89
N THR A 9 -11.61 -14.64 -4.87
CA THR A 9 -11.27 -15.96 -5.45
C THR A 9 -9.76 -16.14 -5.68
N ALA A 10 -9.21 -17.21 -5.09
CA ALA A 10 -8.14 -17.96 -5.70
C ALA A 10 -8.82 -18.96 -6.64
N ASP A 11 -8.50 -18.96 -7.93
CA ASP A 11 -8.47 -20.14 -8.81
C ASP A 11 -8.00 -19.72 -10.21
N GLY A 12 -6.84 -20.22 -10.61
CA GLY A 12 -6.32 -20.10 -11.96
C GLY A 12 -6.81 -21.23 -12.86
N LYS A 13 -7.30 -20.90 -14.06
CA LYS A 13 -6.92 -21.55 -15.34
C LYS A 13 -7.57 -20.86 -16.56
N PRO A 14 -6.96 -21.00 -17.76
CA PRO A 14 -7.30 -20.23 -18.95
C PRO A 14 -8.38 -20.90 -19.81
N GLY A 15 -9.29 -20.10 -20.36
CA GLY A 15 -10.32 -20.52 -21.31
C GLY A 15 -10.09 -19.93 -22.70
N ILE A 16 -9.58 -20.77 -23.59
CA ILE A 16 -9.43 -20.53 -25.03
C ILE A 16 -10.82 -20.43 -25.67
N PHE A 17 -11.12 -19.33 -26.38
CA PHE A 17 -12.22 -19.29 -27.35
C PHE A 17 -11.70 -18.81 -28.71
N MET A 18 -11.81 -19.70 -29.69
CA MET A 18 -11.26 -19.60 -31.03
C MET A 18 -12.37 -19.34 -32.05
N LYS A 19 -12.03 -18.55 -33.09
CA LYS A 19 -12.64 -18.41 -34.44
C LYS A 19 -13.75 -17.37 -34.63
N LYS A 20 -13.37 -16.27 -35.31
CA LYS A 20 -14.08 -15.74 -36.48
C LYS A 20 -13.05 -15.37 -37.55
N LYS A 21 -13.23 -15.95 -38.74
CA LYS A 21 -12.42 -15.74 -39.95
C LYS A 21 -12.92 -14.52 -40.73
N ILE A 22 -12.10 -14.12 -41.72
CA ILE A 22 -12.40 -13.28 -42.90
C ILE A 22 -12.43 -11.77 -42.52
N ILE A 23 -11.59 -10.86 -43.05
CA ILE A 23 -11.27 -10.56 -44.45
C ILE A 23 -9.85 -10.01 -44.56
N ALA A 24 -9.08 -10.52 -45.50
CA ALA A 24 -7.81 -9.94 -45.93
C ALA A 24 -8.10 -8.67 -46.75
N LEU A 25 -7.60 -7.52 -46.28
CA LEU A 25 -7.42 -6.34 -47.11
C LEU A 25 -6.04 -5.77 -46.79
N ALA A 26 -5.13 -5.90 -47.76
CA ALA A 26 -3.80 -5.35 -47.73
C ALA A 26 -3.87 -3.81 -47.80
N CYS A 27 -3.23 -3.13 -46.86
CA CYS A 27 -2.84 -1.73 -47.01
C CYS A 27 -1.65 -1.43 -46.09
N SER A 28 -0.55 -1.05 -46.73
CA SER A 28 0.54 -0.21 -46.19
C SER A 28 1.32 -0.74 -45.00
N ALA A 29 2.47 -1.36 -45.32
CA ALA A 29 3.62 -1.39 -44.41
C ALA A 29 4.14 0.04 -44.20
N LEU A 30 3.59 0.75 -43.22
CA LEU A 30 4.29 1.85 -42.55
C LEU A 30 5.14 1.22 -41.45
N LEU A 31 6.45 1.12 -41.68
CA LEU A 31 7.41 0.86 -40.61
C LEU A 31 7.43 2.08 -39.69
N LEU A 32 6.54 2.10 -38.70
CA LEU A 32 6.75 2.89 -37.51
C LEU A 32 7.77 2.12 -36.67
N VAL A 33 9.00 2.61 -36.68
CA VAL A 33 9.97 2.33 -35.62
C VAL A 33 9.32 2.82 -34.34
N GLY A 34 8.68 1.91 -33.61
CA GLY A 34 8.37 2.12 -32.20
C GLY A 34 9.71 2.11 -31.48
N VAL A 35 10.25 3.30 -31.23
CA VAL A 35 11.20 3.47 -30.13
C VAL A 35 10.44 3.07 -28.86
N ALA A 36 10.75 1.88 -28.35
CA ALA A 36 10.46 1.55 -26.96
C ALA A 36 11.30 2.54 -26.13
N ASP A 37 10.67 3.63 -25.73
CA ASP A 37 11.22 4.53 -24.76
C ASP A 37 11.18 3.78 -23.42
N ASP A 38 12.24 3.02 -23.12
CA ASP A 38 12.54 2.48 -21.78
C ASP A 38 12.94 3.63 -20.83
N GLY A 39 12.13 4.70 -20.83
CA GLY A 39 12.22 5.76 -19.85
C GLY A 39 11.94 5.15 -18.47
N PRO A 40 12.68 5.55 -17.42
CA PRO A 40 12.34 5.14 -16.06
C PRO A 40 10.89 5.54 -15.79
N LEU A 41 10.03 4.55 -15.54
CA LEU A 41 8.69 4.80 -15.03
C LEU A 41 8.85 5.77 -13.85
N PRO A 42 8.16 6.93 -13.87
CA PRO A 42 8.24 7.83 -12.74
C PRO A 42 7.86 7.01 -11.51
N ALA A 43 8.78 6.88 -10.56
CA ALA A 43 8.46 6.37 -9.24
C ALA A 43 7.24 7.18 -8.81
N ALA A 44 6.08 6.53 -8.80
CA ALA A 44 4.84 7.17 -8.42
C ALA A 44 5.15 7.80 -7.07
N ARG A 45 5.23 9.12 -7.02
CA ARG A 45 5.42 9.83 -5.76
C ARG A 45 4.26 9.34 -4.93
N ALA A 46 4.53 8.49 -3.95
CA ALA A 46 3.54 8.13 -2.94
C ALA A 46 2.88 9.44 -2.56
N GLN A 47 1.59 9.56 -2.86
CA GLN A 47 0.85 10.78 -2.55
C GLN A 47 1.17 11.10 -1.10
N GLU A 48 1.79 12.24 -0.85
CA GLU A 48 2.16 12.63 0.51
C GLU A 48 0.85 12.69 1.28
N PHE A 49 0.68 11.76 2.22
CA PHE A 49 -0.47 11.75 3.10
C PHE A 49 -0.41 13.00 3.96
N ASP A 50 -1.20 14.00 3.57
CA ASP A 50 -1.26 15.28 4.27
C ASP A 50 -2.20 15.18 5.47
N ALA A 51 -1.68 14.63 6.57
CA ALA A 51 -2.33 14.69 7.87
C ALA A 51 -2.13 16.03 8.59
N GLY A 52 -1.54 17.04 7.93
CA GLY A 52 -1.15 18.28 8.56
C GLY A 52 -0.19 18.05 9.75
N PRO A 53 -0.21 18.89 10.80
CA PRO A 53 0.72 18.81 11.91
C PRO A 53 0.41 17.70 12.94
N ASP A 54 -0.70 16.96 12.76
CA ASP A 54 -1.07 15.88 13.67
C ASP A 54 -0.23 14.62 13.38
N LEU A 55 0.48 14.16 14.41
CA LEU A 55 1.38 13.00 14.30
C LEU A 55 0.62 11.68 14.40
N LEU A 56 -0.57 11.65 15.01
CA LEU A 56 -1.30 10.40 15.23
C LEU A 56 -1.79 9.79 13.91
N PRO A 57 -2.51 10.51 13.03
CA PRO A 57 -2.85 9.98 11.70
C PRO A 57 -1.61 9.63 10.87
N GLN A 58 -0.51 10.38 10.98
CA GLN A 58 0.76 10.05 10.29
C GLN A 58 1.33 8.69 10.74
N ILE A 59 1.29 8.41 12.05
CA ILE A 59 1.65 7.08 12.58
C ILE A 59 0.72 6.01 12.01
N GLY A 60 -0.59 6.25 12.01
CA GLY A 60 -1.56 5.31 11.44
C GLY A 60 -1.23 4.97 9.99
N PHE A 61 -1.00 5.99 9.16
CA PHE A 61 -0.61 5.85 7.76
C PHE A 61 0.67 5.03 7.58
N VAL A 62 1.75 5.35 8.30
CA VAL A 62 3.02 4.63 8.17
C VAL A 62 2.92 3.19 8.66
N LEU A 63 2.13 2.90 9.70
CA LEU A 63 1.85 1.53 10.13
C LEU A 63 1.08 0.74 9.06
N GLY A 64 0.17 1.37 8.34
CA GLY A 64 -0.54 0.78 7.20
C GLY A 64 0.39 0.38 6.06
N ARG A 65 1.26 1.31 5.65
CA ARG A 65 2.31 1.07 4.64
C ARG A 65 3.22 -0.10 5.05
N ALA A 66 3.71 -0.06 6.29
CA ALA A 66 4.58 -1.09 6.83
C ALA A 66 3.90 -2.46 6.88
N HIS A 67 2.60 -2.50 7.22
CA HIS A 67 1.83 -3.73 7.26
C HIS A 67 1.73 -4.38 5.87
N PHE A 68 1.40 -3.61 4.82
CA PHE A 68 1.32 -4.14 3.47
C PHE A 68 2.66 -4.74 3.01
N LEU A 69 3.75 -3.98 3.15
CA LEU A 69 5.08 -4.42 2.72
C LEU A 69 5.54 -5.68 3.47
N SER A 70 5.25 -5.74 4.77
CA SER A 70 5.57 -6.90 5.61
C SER A 70 4.79 -8.16 5.21
N ILE A 71 3.48 -8.07 4.96
CA ILE A 71 2.72 -9.24 4.50
C ILE A 71 3.10 -9.66 3.08
N LEU A 72 3.48 -8.70 2.22
CA LEU A 72 3.93 -8.96 0.86
C LEU A 72 5.26 -9.73 0.84
N CYS A 73 6.20 -9.34 1.71
CA CYS A 73 7.55 -9.90 1.75
C CYS A 73 7.72 -11.09 2.69
N ARG A 74 6.93 -11.18 3.77
CA ARG A 74 7.09 -12.20 4.82
C ARG A 74 5.86 -13.08 5.00
N GLY A 75 4.79 -12.78 4.29
CA GLY A 75 3.53 -13.52 4.33
C GLY A 75 2.55 -13.01 5.38
N ARG A 76 1.30 -13.46 5.26
CA ARG A 76 0.16 -12.99 6.09
C ARG A 76 0.28 -13.27 7.58
N GLY A 77 1.25 -14.08 8.01
CA GLY A 77 1.53 -14.33 9.43
C GLY A 77 2.17 -13.15 10.16
N ASP A 78 2.81 -12.20 9.45
CA ASP A 78 3.44 -11.05 10.08
C ASP A 78 2.41 -9.96 10.42
N GLN A 79 1.85 -10.04 11.62
CA GLN A 79 0.83 -9.12 12.14
C GLN A 79 1.39 -8.01 13.01
N ARG A 80 2.72 -7.92 13.17
CA ARG A 80 3.38 -7.00 14.11
C ARG A 80 2.93 -5.54 13.95
N TRP A 81 2.83 -5.07 12.70
CA TRP A 81 2.42 -3.69 12.40
C TRP A 81 0.95 -3.43 12.70
N ARG A 82 0.09 -4.42 12.45
CA ARG A 82 -1.32 -4.37 12.84
C ARG A 82 -1.45 -4.31 14.36
N ASP A 83 -0.67 -5.10 15.08
CA ASP A 83 -0.68 -5.09 16.56
C ASP A 83 -0.21 -3.75 17.13
N TYR A 84 0.77 -3.09 16.50
CA TYR A 84 1.14 -1.72 16.86
C TYR A 84 -0.02 -0.74 16.64
N MET A 85 -0.72 -0.84 15.50
CA MET A 85 -1.88 0.01 15.25
C MET A 85 -3.00 -0.23 16.28
N LEU A 86 -3.24 -1.48 16.66
CA LEU A 86 -4.22 -1.81 17.71
C LEU A 86 -3.86 -1.16 19.04
N ARG A 87 -2.58 -1.18 19.43
CA ARG A 87 -2.09 -0.48 20.64
C ARG A 87 -2.28 1.03 20.55
N VAL A 88 -2.01 1.64 19.39
CA VAL A 88 -2.28 3.07 19.17
C VAL A 88 -3.77 3.39 19.35
N LEU A 89 -4.67 2.59 18.77
CA LEU A 89 -6.11 2.77 18.93
C LEU A 89 -6.58 2.58 20.38
N GLU A 90 -5.94 1.70 21.14
CA GLU A 90 -6.27 1.48 22.55
C GLU A 90 -5.88 2.68 23.42
N LEU A 91 -4.68 3.21 23.21
CA LEU A 91 -4.13 4.30 24.03
C LEU A 91 -4.64 5.68 23.64
N GLU A 92 -4.72 5.97 22.34
CA GLU A 92 -4.91 7.33 21.82
C GLU A 92 -6.34 7.59 21.32
N ALA A 93 -7.07 6.52 20.98
CA ALA A 93 -8.42 6.62 20.44
C ALA A 93 -9.34 5.46 20.88
N PRO A 94 -9.56 5.28 22.19
CA PRO A 94 -10.40 4.20 22.73
C PRO A 94 -11.82 4.21 22.13
N PRO A 95 -12.59 3.10 22.24
CA PRO A 95 -13.93 3.01 21.68
C PRO A 95 -14.81 4.22 22.04
N GLY A 96 -15.47 4.82 21.03
CA GLY A 96 -16.27 6.03 21.18
C GLY A 96 -15.50 7.35 20.98
N ASN A 97 -14.17 7.32 20.87
CA ASN A 97 -13.38 8.51 20.54
C ASN A 97 -13.52 8.84 19.04
N PRO A 98 -13.88 10.09 18.67
CA PRO A 98 -14.05 10.49 17.27
C PRO A 98 -12.77 10.39 16.42
N ARG A 99 -11.58 10.38 17.04
CA ARG A 99 -10.30 10.23 16.32
C ARG A 99 -10.04 8.80 15.85
N ARG A 100 -10.79 7.82 16.37
CA ARG A 100 -10.59 6.40 16.05
C ARG A 100 -10.76 6.13 14.56
N ASP A 101 -11.81 6.70 13.97
CA ASP A 101 -12.10 6.53 12.54
C ASP A 101 -11.04 7.18 11.66
N ALA A 102 -10.52 8.34 12.05
CA ALA A 102 -9.44 9.02 11.35
C ALA A 102 -8.14 8.19 11.36
N LEU A 103 -7.80 7.59 12.51
CA LEU A 103 -6.64 6.71 12.65
C LEU A 103 -6.78 5.44 11.81
N VAL A 104 -7.97 4.80 11.82
CA VAL A 104 -8.25 3.63 10.97
C VAL A 104 -8.21 4.00 9.49
N ALA A 105 -8.77 5.16 9.11
CA ALA A 105 -8.74 5.65 7.74
C ALA A 105 -7.30 5.87 7.27
N ALA A 106 -6.46 6.51 8.09
CA ALA A 106 -5.04 6.72 7.79
C ALA A 106 -4.29 5.39 7.57
N PHE A 107 -4.48 4.40 8.45
CA PHE A 107 -3.90 3.08 8.30
C PHE A 107 -4.32 2.40 6.98
N ASN A 108 -5.62 2.42 6.67
CA ASN A 108 -6.13 1.83 5.44
C ASN A 108 -5.58 2.55 4.20
N GLU A 109 -5.41 3.87 4.28
CA GLU A 109 -4.83 4.65 3.19
C GLU A 109 -3.36 4.29 2.95
N GLY A 110 -2.56 4.21 4.01
CA GLY A 110 -1.17 3.79 3.91
C GLY A 110 -1.01 2.38 3.32
N TYR A 111 -1.89 1.46 3.71
CA TYR A 111 -1.92 0.12 3.13
C TYR A 111 -2.16 0.17 1.61
N ARG A 112 -3.17 0.93 1.16
CA ARG A 112 -3.52 1.04 -0.27
C ARG A 112 -2.40 1.70 -1.09
N VAL A 113 -1.74 2.70 -0.52
CA VAL A 113 -0.60 3.37 -1.19
C VAL A 113 0.46 2.35 -1.59
N GLU A 114 0.86 1.44 -0.71
CA GLU A 114 1.85 0.41 -1.06
C GLU A 114 1.25 -0.69 -1.95
N GLU A 115 -0.03 -1.04 -1.75
CA GLU A 115 -0.76 -2.02 -2.57
C GLU A 115 -0.83 -1.63 -4.04
N THR A 116 -1.05 -0.35 -4.33
CA THR A 116 -1.03 0.14 -5.71
C THR A 116 0.36 0.16 -6.34
N GLN A 117 1.42 0.18 -5.53
CA GLN A 117 2.80 0.30 -6.01
C GLN A 117 3.47 -1.06 -6.22
N TYR A 118 3.16 -2.06 -5.38
CA TYR A 118 3.86 -3.33 -5.37
C TYR A 118 2.90 -4.52 -5.43
N SER A 119 3.10 -5.40 -6.41
CA SER A 119 2.34 -6.65 -6.57
C SER A 119 3.09 -7.90 -6.10
N ALA A 120 4.41 -7.79 -5.88
CA ALA A 120 5.29 -8.85 -5.41
C ALA A 120 6.44 -8.27 -4.57
N CYS A 121 7.05 -9.08 -3.71
CA CYS A 121 8.21 -8.66 -2.94
C CYS A 121 9.47 -8.57 -3.81
N SER A 122 9.67 -7.41 -4.43
CA SER A 122 10.88 -7.04 -5.17
C SER A 122 11.94 -6.41 -4.25
N GLU A 123 13.16 -6.19 -4.75
CA GLU A 123 14.19 -5.45 -4.03
C GLU A 123 13.74 -4.01 -3.69
N ALA A 124 12.98 -3.38 -4.59
CA ALA A 124 12.38 -2.07 -4.35
C ALA A 124 11.35 -2.12 -3.20
N ALA A 125 10.53 -3.17 -3.09
CA ALA A 125 9.59 -3.34 -1.99
C ALA A 125 10.30 -3.57 -0.64
N GLN A 126 11.39 -4.35 -0.62
CA GLN A 126 12.20 -4.55 0.59
C GLN A 126 12.90 -3.24 1.05
N THR A 127 13.36 -2.46 0.08
CA THR A 127 13.92 -1.12 0.34
C THR A 127 12.85 -0.19 0.91
N ALA A 128 11.65 -0.18 0.32
CA ALA A 128 10.50 0.57 0.82
C ALA A 128 10.10 0.12 2.23
N GLU A 129 10.18 -1.17 2.55
CA GLU A 129 9.87 -1.69 3.87
C GLU A 129 10.82 -1.12 4.93
N THR A 130 12.12 -1.14 4.63
CA THR A 130 13.16 -0.60 5.51
C THR A 130 12.99 0.90 5.71
N ARG A 131 12.73 1.66 4.62
CA ARG A 131 12.49 3.10 4.70
C ARG A 131 11.24 3.43 5.52
N THR A 132 10.14 2.70 5.30
CA THR A 132 8.88 2.91 6.00
C THR A 132 9.01 2.61 7.49
N ALA A 133 9.79 1.58 7.87
CA ALA A 133 10.10 1.30 9.27
C ALA A 133 10.88 2.46 9.93
N ALA A 134 11.88 3.01 9.24
CA ALA A 134 12.65 4.16 9.74
C ALA A 134 11.78 5.44 9.88
N GLU A 135 10.87 5.68 8.93
CA GLU A 135 9.89 6.76 9.02
C GLU A 135 8.98 6.61 10.25
N GLY A 136 8.51 5.39 10.51
CA GLY A 136 7.69 5.08 11.68
C GLY A 136 8.43 5.32 13.00
N GLN A 137 9.71 4.96 13.05
CA GLN A 137 10.57 5.25 14.20
C GLN A 137 10.68 6.76 14.44
N GLN A 138 10.99 7.55 13.40
CA GLN A 138 11.09 9.01 13.53
C GLN A 138 9.78 9.64 14.00
N LEU A 139 8.64 9.17 13.48
CA LEU A 139 7.33 9.63 13.93
C LEU A 139 7.07 9.32 15.41
N ALA A 140 7.40 8.10 15.85
CA ALA A 140 7.25 7.69 17.24
C ALA A 140 8.14 8.52 18.18
N GLU A 141 9.39 8.78 17.79
CA GLU A 141 10.32 9.65 18.55
C GLU A 141 9.77 11.08 18.68
N ARG A 142 9.26 11.65 17.58
CA ARG A 142 8.62 12.98 17.62
C ARG A 142 7.37 13.03 18.50
N LEU A 143 6.56 11.97 18.47
CA LEU A 143 5.38 11.88 19.33
C LEU A 143 5.78 11.79 20.81
N ALA A 144 6.74 10.92 21.14
CA ALA A 144 7.23 10.76 22.51
C ALA A 144 7.83 12.06 23.08
N ALA A 145 8.58 12.81 22.27
CA ALA A 145 9.17 14.10 22.66
C ALA A 145 8.12 15.16 23.05
N ARG A 146 6.85 15.02 22.64
CA ARG A 146 5.77 15.92 23.07
C ARG A 146 5.38 15.73 24.53
N PHE A 147 5.55 14.54 25.10
CA PHE A 147 5.16 14.21 26.47
C PHE A 147 6.29 14.38 27.48
N GLN A 148 7.51 14.62 27.02
CA GLN A 148 8.69 14.84 27.86
C GLN A 148 8.92 16.32 28.22
N ARG A 149 7.98 17.21 27.87
CA ARG A 149 8.05 18.65 28.12
C ARG A 149 7.15 19.07 29.26
#